data_AF-S4RBK7-F1
#
_entry.id   AF-S4RBK7-F1
#
_cell.length_a   1.000
_cell.length_b   1.000
_cell.length_c   1.000
_cell.angle_alpha   90.00
_cell.angle_beta   90.00
_cell.angle_gamma   90.00
#
_symmetry.space_group_name_H-M   'P 1'
#
loop_
_entity.id
_entity.type
_entity.pdbx_description
1 polymer ?
#
loop_
_entity_poly.entity_id
_entity_poly.type
_entity_poly.pdbx_seq_one_letter_code
_entity_poly.pdbx_strand_id
1 'polypeptide(L)'
;VDLEHMRTVKADKHSRFCQENGLSSHFVSAKTGDSVAVCFQRVAADTLGIKLNKAEMEQSQRVVKADIIKSTQDSPVRAVSQPKSSVCAIH
;
A
#
# COMPACT_ATOMS: atom_id res chain seq x y z
N VAL A 1 1.45 -4.61 2.34
CA VAL A 1 1.24 -6.00 2.77
C VAL A 1 1.05 -6.11 4.28
N ASP A 2 0.13 -6.94 4.74
CA ASP A 2 -0.15 -7.13 6.17
C ASP A 2 1.07 -7.63 6.96
N LEU A 3 1.14 -7.23 8.24
CA LEU A 3 2.16 -7.66 9.20
C LEU A 3 3.61 -7.42 8.75
N GLU A 4 3.84 -6.47 7.83
CA GLU A 4 5.18 -6.18 7.30
C GLU A 4 6.20 -5.86 8.40
N HIS A 5 5.78 -5.14 9.43
CA HIS A 5 6.64 -4.81 10.58
C HIS A 5 7.03 -6.04 11.44
N MET A 6 6.32 -7.18 11.31
CA MET A 6 6.66 -8.44 11.98
C MET A 6 7.30 -9.45 11.03
N ARG A 7 7.69 -9.04 9.81
CA ARG A 7 8.25 -9.98 8.85
C ARG A 7 9.56 -10.57 9.37
N THR A 8 9.68 -11.88 9.30
CA THR A 8 10.90 -12.61 9.68
C THR A 8 11.88 -12.73 8.51
N VAL A 9 11.37 -12.74 7.27
CA VAL A 9 12.17 -12.77 6.04
C VAL A 9 12.27 -11.37 5.45
N LYS A 10 13.47 -10.80 5.41
CA LYS A 10 13.73 -9.47 4.80
C LYS A 10 13.34 -9.45 3.31
N ALA A 11 12.86 -8.30 2.84
CA ALA A 11 12.47 -8.11 1.44
C ALA A 11 13.63 -8.39 0.46
N ASP A 12 14.84 -7.94 0.80
CA ASP A 12 16.04 -8.15 0.00
C ASP A 12 16.35 -9.64 -0.19
N LYS A 13 16.27 -10.44 0.89
CA LYS A 13 16.48 -11.89 0.83
C LYS A 13 15.47 -12.58 -0.09
N HIS A 14 14.19 -12.17 -0.02
CA HIS A 14 13.16 -12.66 -0.94
C HIS A 14 13.48 -12.28 -2.39
N SER A 15 13.83 -11.03 -2.65
CA SER A 15 14.12 -10.53 -3.99
C SER A 15 15.32 -11.25 -4.63
N ARG A 16 16.41 -11.45 -3.87
CA ARG A 16 17.59 -12.20 -4.34
C ARG A 16 17.24 -13.64 -4.68
N PHE A 17 16.54 -14.32 -3.77
CA PHE A 17 16.11 -15.70 -3.98
C PHE A 17 15.27 -15.85 -5.25
N CYS A 18 14.32 -14.94 -5.48
CA CYS A 18 13.53 -14.95 -6.71
C CYS A 18 14.40 -14.72 -7.95
N GLN A 19 15.29 -13.73 -7.92
CA GLN A 19 16.18 -13.43 -9.06
C GLN A 19 17.11 -14.60 -9.40
N GLU A 20 17.74 -15.21 -8.40
CA GLU A 20 18.67 -16.34 -8.58
C GLU A 20 17.99 -17.57 -9.18
N ASN A 21 16.69 -17.75 -8.92
CA ASN A 21 15.91 -18.89 -9.41
C ASN A 21 15.03 -18.55 -10.62
N GLY A 22 15.12 -17.33 -11.17
CA GLY A 22 14.28 -16.89 -12.30
C GLY A 22 12.78 -16.83 -11.96
N LEU A 23 12.44 -16.62 -10.68
CA LEU A 23 11.06 -16.52 -10.20
C LEU A 23 10.58 -15.08 -10.20
N SER A 24 9.27 -14.90 -10.35
CA SER A 24 8.63 -13.62 -10.11
C SER A 24 8.53 -13.34 -8.59
N SER A 25 8.70 -12.07 -8.21
CA SER A 25 8.67 -11.60 -6.83
C SER A 25 7.35 -10.87 -6.56
N HIS A 26 6.62 -11.31 -5.54
CA HIS A 26 5.30 -10.77 -5.19
C HIS A 26 5.11 -10.73 -3.67
N PHE A 27 4.64 -9.58 -3.16
CA PHE A 27 4.17 -9.43 -1.79
C PHE A 27 2.65 -9.27 -1.82
N VAL A 28 1.93 -10.15 -1.13
CA VAL A 28 0.46 -10.19 -1.15
C VAL A 28 -0.10 -10.42 0.24
N SER A 29 -1.33 -9.99 0.47
CA SER A 29 -2.08 -10.37 1.66
C SER A 29 -3.42 -10.98 1.30
N ALA A 30 -3.62 -12.23 1.66
CA ALA A 30 -4.91 -12.91 1.52
C ALA A 30 -5.98 -12.33 2.46
N LYS A 31 -5.59 -11.72 3.59
CA LYS A 31 -6.52 -11.19 4.58
C LYS A 31 -7.17 -9.89 4.11
N THR A 32 -6.37 -8.97 3.57
CA THR A 32 -6.86 -7.66 3.09
C THR A 32 -7.12 -7.65 1.59
N GLY A 33 -6.66 -8.66 0.86
CA GLY A 33 -6.69 -8.70 -0.60
C GLY A 33 -5.59 -7.87 -1.27
N ASP A 34 -4.65 -7.31 -0.49
CA ASP A 34 -3.56 -6.47 -1.00
C ASP A 34 -2.74 -7.21 -2.06
N SER A 35 -2.67 -6.62 -3.26
CA SER A 35 -1.93 -7.12 -4.43
C SER A 35 -2.28 -8.54 -4.91
N VAL A 36 -3.33 -9.19 -4.39
CA VAL A 36 -3.70 -10.57 -4.75
C VAL A 36 -4.12 -10.66 -6.23
N ALA A 37 -5.05 -9.81 -6.66
CA ALA A 37 -5.52 -9.81 -8.05
C ALA A 37 -4.40 -9.50 -9.05
N VAL A 38 -3.55 -8.52 -8.71
CA VAL A 38 -2.39 -8.13 -9.53
C VAL A 38 -1.36 -9.26 -9.63
N CYS A 39 -1.15 -10.02 -8.54
CA CYS A 39 -0.28 -11.19 -8.54
C CYS A 39 -0.75 -12.23 -9.60
N PHE A 40 -2.03 -12.62 -9.56
CA PHE A 40 -2.58 -13.57 -10.53
C PHE A 40 -2.54 -13.03 -11.95
N GLN A 41 -2.90 -11.77 -12.17
CA GLN A 41 -2.87 -11.16 -13.50
C GLN A 41 -1.45 -11.15 -14.08
N ARG A 42 -0.44 -10.86 -13.26
CA ARG A 42 0.95 -10.83 -13.69
C ARG A 42 1.47 -12.23 -14.04
N VAL A 43 1.16 -13.23 -13.21
CA VAL A 43 1.49 -14.64 -13.52
C VAL A 43 0.82 -15.10 -14.80
N ALA A 44 -0.46 -14.75 -15.01
CA ALA A 44 -1.18 -15.07 -16.24
C ALA A 44 -0.53 -14.40 -17.46
N ALA A 45 -0.18 -13.11 -17.36
CA ALA A 45 0.47 -12.39 -18.44
C ALA A 45 1.87 -12.92 -18.76
N ASP A 46 2.67 -13.25 -17.74
CA ASP A 46 3.99 -13.87 -17.90
C ASP A 46 3.87 -15.25 -18.58
N THR A 47 2.87 -16.05 -18.20
CA THR A 47 2.58 -17.34 -18.85
C THR A 47 2.15 -17.19 -20.30
N LEU A 48 1.43 -16.11 -20.63
CA LEU A 48 0.98 -15.80 -21.99
C LEU A 48 2.03 -15.00 -22.81
N GLY A 49 3.17 -14.64 -22.24
CA GLY A 49 4.20 -13.82 -22.89
C GLY A 49 3.78 -12.35 -23.12
N ILE A 50 2.77 -11.87 -22.39
CA ILE A 50 2.24 -10.51 -22.49
C ILE A 50 2.96 -9.61 -21.48
N LYS A 51 3.63 -8.56 -21.95
CA LYS A 51 4.21 -7.54 -21.06
C LYS A 51 3.13 -6.59 -20.57
N LEU A 52 2.76 -6.71 -19.29
CA LEU A 52 1.88 -5.73 -18.64
C LEU A 52 2.61 -4.40 -18.45
N ASN A 53 1.98 -3.32 -18.87
CA ASN A 53 2.52 -1.98 -18.66
C ASN A 53 2.22 -1.53 -17.22
N LYS A 54 3.19 -0.85 -16.57
CA LYS A 54 3.04 -0.43 -15.15
C LYS A 54 1.80 0.45 -14.93
N ALA A 55 1.55 1.37 -15.87
CA ALA A 55 0.41 2.28 -15.80
C ALA A 55 -0.94 1.54 -15.79
N GLU A 56 -1.11 0.50 -16.60
CA GLU A 56 -2.36 -0.26 -16.65
C GLU A 56 -2.59 -1.08 -15.37
N MET A 57 -1.50 -1.58 -14.79
CA MET A 57 -1.55 -2.39 -13.58
C MET A 57 -1.86 -1.55 -12.34
N GLU A 58 -1.41 -0.30 -12.29
CA GLU A 58 -1.77 0.66 -11.24
C GLU A 58 -3.20 1.19 -11.42
N GLN A 59 -3.64 1.46 -12.65
CA GLN A 59 -4.98 1.96 -12.93
C GLN A 59 -6.09 0.93 -12.62
N SER A 60 -5.79 -0.37 -12.74
CA SER A 60 -6.71 -1.45 -12.36
C SER A 60 -6.83 -1.70 -10.85
N GLN A 61 -6.05 -1.01 -10.00
CA GLN A 61 -6.25 -1.13 -8.55
C GLN A 61 -7.60 -0.55 -8.15
N ARG A 62 -8.39 -1.33 -7.41
CA ARG A 62 -9.68 -0.87 -6.89
C ARG A 62 -9.47 0.30 -5.94
N VAL A 63 -10.06 1.43 -6.26
CA VAL A 63 -10.06 2.62 -5.40
C VAL A 63 -10.91 2.31 -4.15
N VAL A 64 -10.32 2.47 -2.98
CA VAL A 64 -11.03 2.34 -1.70
C VAL A 64 -11.89 3.58 -1.52
N LYS A 65 -13.22 3.39 -1.44
CA LYS A 65 -14.15 4.47 -1.09
C LYS A 65 -14.11 4.66 0.42
N ALA A 66 -13.69 5.84 0.87
CA ALA A 66 -13.80 6.22 2.26
C ALA A 66 -15.14 6.95 2.47
N ASP A 67 -16.00 6.42 3.34
CA ASP A 67 -17.18 7.14 3.78
C ASP A 67 -16.74 8.25 4.75
N ILE A 68 -16.95 9.50 4.36
CA ILE A 68 -16.78 10.64 5.25
C ILE A 68 -18.00 10.69 6.16
N ILE A 69 -17.83 10.23 7.41
CA ILE A 69 -18.83 10.45 8.45
C ILE A 69 -18.93 11.96 8.68
N LYS A 70 -20.00 12.59 8.20
CA LYS A 70 -20.39 13.92 8.65
C LYS A 70 -20.86 13.77 10.09
N SER A 71 -19.97 14.00 11.04
CA SER A 71 -20.36 14.17 12.44
C SER A 71 -21.32 15.36 12.51
N THR A 72 -22.61 15.10 12.64
CA THR A 72 -23.59 16.14 12.98
C THR A 72 -23.18 16.67 14.35
N GLN A 73 -22.49 17.82 14.35
CA GLN A 73 -22.29 18.58 15.57
C GLN A 73 -23.65 19.08 16.04
N ASP A 74 -24.05 18.63 17.23
CA ASP A 74 -24.99 19.37 18.07
C ASP A 74 -24.27 19.74 19.39
N SER A 75 -23.71 20.97 19.37
CA SER A 75 -23.60 21.99 20.44
C SER A 75 -22.88 21.72 21.79
N PRO A 76 -22.40 22.74 22.56
CA PRO A 76 -21.95 24.10 22.25
C PRO A 76 -20.49 24.43 22.70
N VAL A 77 -20.00 25.57 22.21
CA VAL A 77 -18.82 26.40 22.57
C VAL A 77 -17.94 25.96 23.76
N ARG A 78 -16.66 25.65 23.49
CA ARG A 78 -15.57 25.91 24.45
C ARG A 78 -14.37 26.51 23.71
N ALA A 79 -14.08 27.78 24.00
CA ALA A 79 -12.93 28.49 23.44
C ALA A 79 -11.64 27.79 23.88
N VAL A 80 -10.88 27.26 22.91
CA VAL A 80 -9.52 26.77 23.13
C VAL A 80 -8.57 27.79 22.53
N SER A 81 -7.95 28.55 23.42
CA SER A 81 -6.86 29.48 23.17
C SER A 81 -5.70 28.81 22.40
N GLN A 82 -5.29 29.41 21.30
CA GLN A 82 -4.13 29.02 20.49
C GLN A 82 -2.83 29.03 21.33
N PRO A 83 -2.01 27.97 21.29
CA PRO A 83 -0.58 28.09 21.55
C PRO A 83 0.17 28.34 20.22
N LYS A 84 0.96 29.41 20.21
CA LYS A 84 1.80 29.88 19.10
C LYS A 84 2.84 28.80 18.72
N SER A 85 2.93 28.49 17.43
CA SER A 85 3.99 27.66 16.86
C SER A 85 5.36 28.34 17.04
N SER A 86 6.32 27.64 17.64
CA SER A 86 7.75 28.00 17.60
C SER A 86 8.42 27.14 16.52
N VAL A 87 8.87 27.79 15.45
CA VAL A 87 9.70 27.19 14.40
C VAL A 87 11.15 27.26 14.89
N CYS A 88 11.82 26.11 15.03
CA CYS A 88 13.25 26.07 15.32
C CYS A 88 14.04 26.47 14.05
N ALA A 89 14.71 27.62 14.10
CA ALA A 89 15.73 27.95 13.13
C ALA A 89 17.02 27.20 13.47
N ILE A 90 17.60 26.57 12.44
CA ILE A 90 18.91 25.92 12.47
C ILE A 90 19.93 27.02 12.20
N HIS A 91 20.82 27.30 13.14
CA HIS A 91 22.09 27.96 12.90
C HIS A 91 23.11 27.45 13.93
#